data_AF-A0AAD9P3B9-F1
#
_entry.id   AF-A0AAD9P3B9-F1
#
_cell.length_a   1.000
_cell.length_b   1.000
_cell.length_c   1.000
_cell.angle_alpha   90.00
_cell.angle_beta   90.00
_cell.angle_gamma   90.00
#
_symmetry.space_group_name_H-M   'P 1'
#
loop_
_entity.id
_entity.type
_entity.pdbx_description
1 polymer ?
#
loop_
_entity_poly.entity_id
_entity_poly.type
_entity_poly.pdbx_seq_one_letter_code
_entity_poly.pdbx_strand_id
1 'polypeptide(L)'
;MVFGLPGLLCTVSMNINAENVRPTMHLYGPCGLRQFIRTSLRLSRSELCYNFAIHELLPVPEQLDDRSKEWDTHQTTPTEKMHPNEEAGSDIEPDYQHIWNIFLKLFFVGMAGRFARQINAKKLILTHFSQRYRPASQLNKEDDDDVTAPEGVHKLVLQAKAAFGSENVEAAEDFLVVSVPLRKSL
;
A
#
# COMPACT_ATOMS: atom_id res chain seq x y z
N MET A 1 11.39 2.85 -8.63
CA MET A 1 12.52 2.08 -9.21
C MET A 1 12.32 0.60 -8.87
N VAL A 2 12.09 -0.26 -9.86
CA VAL A 2 11.86 -1.71 -9.67
C VAL A 2 13.18 -2.53 -9.75
N PHE A 3 14.23 -1.97 -10.36
CA PHE A 3 15.48 -2.68 -10.68
C PHE A 3 16.26 -3.23 -9.47
N GLY A 4 16.17 -2.59 -8.31
CA GLY A 4 16.83 -3.05 -7.08
C GLY A 4 16.02 -4.10 -6.31
N LEU A 5 14.79 -4.37 -6.73
CA LEU A 5 13.86 -5.20 -5.96
C LEU A 5 14.36 -6.64 -5.78
N PRO A 6 14.83 -7.37 -6.82
CA PRO A 6 15.38 -8.72 -6.61
C PRO A 6 16.50 -8.76 -5.57
N GLY A 7 17.41 -7.77 -5.59
CA GLY A 7 18.48 -7.66 -4.61
C GLY A 7 17.95 -7.43 -3.19
N LEU A 8 16.97 -6.53 -3.04
CA LEU A 8 16.30 -6.28 -1.76
C LEU A 8 15.62 -7.55 -1.22
N LEU A 9 14.94 -8.32 -2.07
CA LEU A 9 14.31 -9.59 -1.66
C LEU A 9 15.36 -10.54 -1.06
N CYS A 10 16.50 -10.69 -1.72
CA CYS A 10 17.60 -11.52 -1.22
C CYS A 10 18.17 -10.98 0.10
N THR A 11 18.39 -9.67 0.23
CA THR A 11 18.89 -9.07 1.48
C THR A 11 17.91 -9.24 2.64
N VAL A 12 16.61 -9.07 2.40
CA VAL A 12 15.58 -9.31 3.43
C VAL A 12 15.60 -10.78 3.84
N SER A 13 15.80 -11.69 2.89
CA SER A 13 15.85 -13.14 3.16
C SER A 13 16.98 -13.51 4.11
N MET A 14 18.16 -12.89 3.96
CA MET A 14 19.32 -13.12 4.83
C MET A 14 19.07 -12.72 6.28
N ASN A 15 18.10 -11.84 6.55
CA ASN A 15 17.79 -11.33 7.88
C ASN A 15 16.62 -12.06 8.55
N ILE A 16 15.97 -13.01 7.87
CA ILE A 16 14.82 -13.75 8.39
C ILE A 16 15.31 -15.09 8.95
N ASN A 17 15.05 -15.31 10.24
CA ASN A 17 15.21 -16.63 10.85
C ASN A 17 13.91 -17.42 10.69
N ALA A 18 13.89 -18.40 9.79
CA ALA A 18 12.69 -19.16 9.45
C ALA A 18 12.51 -20.37 10.39
N GLU A 19 12.00 -20.13 11.60
CA GLU A 19 11.59 -21.20 12.51
C GLU A 19 10.13 -21.60 12.24
N ASN A 20 9.93 -22.78 11.66
CA ASN A 20 8.67 -23.51 11.41
C ASN A 20 7.60 -22.90 10.48
N VAL A 21 7.53 -21.59 10.26
CA VAL A 21 6.57 -20.97 9.30
C VAL A 21 7.28 -19.93 8.44
N ARG A 22 7.17 -20.05 7.11
CA ARG A 22 7.66 -19.05 6.17
C ARG A 22 6.58 -17.98 5.98
N PRO A 23 6.79 -16.71 6.36
CA PRO A 23 5.84 -15.65 6.08
C PRO A 23 5.71 -15.41 4.56
N THR A 24 4.57 -14.90 4.11
CA THR A 24 4.38 -14.48 2.71
C THR A 24 4.58 -12.98 2.57
N MET A 25 5.53 -12.56 1.73
CA MET A 25 5.69 -11.17 1.34
C MET A 25 4.83 -10.86 0.11
N HIS A 26 3.88 -9.94 0.27
CA HIS A 26 3.02 -9.47 -0.80
C HIS A 26 3.63 -8.23 -1.47
N LEU A 27 3.86 -8.32 -2.78
CA LEU A 27 4.44 -7.25 -3.57
C LEU A 27 3.41 -6.76 -4.58
N TYR A 28 3.10 -5.47 -4.55
CA TYR A 28 2.14 -4.84 -5.45
C TYR A 28 2.88 -3.90 -6.41
N GLY A 29 2.61 -4.00 -7.71
CA GLY A 29 3.27 -3.14 -8.69
C GLY A 29 2.72 -3.29 -10.11
N PRO A 30 3.35 -2.64 -11.10
CA PRO A 30 2.83 -2.62 -12.47
C PRO A 30 2.87 -4.01 -13.12
N CYS A 31 2.09 -4.16 -14.19
CA CYS A 31 2.15 -5.34 -15.04
C CYS A 31 3.58 -5.64 -15.51
N GLY A 32 3.96 -6.91 -15.50
CA GLY A 32 5.32 -7.40 -15.82
C GLY A 32 6.24 -7.55 -14.60
N LEU A 33 5.86 -7.05 -13.42
CA LEU A 33 6.63 -7.22 -12.18
C LEU A 33 6.82 -8.69 -11.81
N ARG A 34 5.78 -9.51 -11.98
CA ARG A 34 5.78 -10.95 -11.69
C ARG A 34 6.84 -11.65 -12.52
N GLN A 35 6.82 -11.42 -13.83
CA GLN A 35 7.80 -11.99 -14.75
C GLN A 35 9.23 -11.52 -14.44
N PHE A 36 9.39 -10.23 -14.12
CA PHE A 36 10.69 -9.64 -13.78
C PHE A 36 11.31 -10.28 -12.53
N ILE A 37 10.54 -10.37 -11.43
CA ILE A 37 11.02 -10.98 -10.18
C ILE A 37 11.29 -12.48 -10.37
N ARG A 38 10.34 -13.22 -10.95
CA ARG A 38 10.48 -14.66 -11.18
C ARG A 38 11.71 -14.96 -12.04
N THR A 39 11.89 -14.23 -13.14
CA THR A 39 13.03 -14.43 -14.03
C THR A 39 14.34 -14.09 -13.34
N SER A 40 14.39 -12.99 -12.59
CA SER A 40 15.59 -12.56 -11.86
C SER A 40 16.04 -13.63 -10.85
N LEU A 41 15.13 -14.08 -9.97
CA LEU A 41 15.42 -15.11 -8.95
C LEU A 41 15.77 -16.46 -9.58
N ARG A 42 15.09 -16.84 -10.66
CA ARG A 42 15.37 -18.09 -11.39
C ARG A 42 16.76 -18.08 -12.03
N LEU A 43 17.12 -17.00 -12.72
CA LEU A 43 18.42 -16.89 -13.40
C LEU A 43 19.57 -16.79 -12.40
N SER A 44 19.38 -16.10 -11.27
CA SER A 44 20.38 -16.01 -10.20
C SER A 44 20.41 -17.24 -9.29
N ARG A 45 19.44 -18.15 -9.42
CA ARG A 45 19.23 -19.31 -8.52
C ARG A 45 19.13 -18.89 -7.05
N SER A 46 18.47 -17.77 -6.79
CA SER A 46 18.30 -17.24 -5.44
C SER A 46 17.09 -17.86 -4.76
N GLU A 47 17.32 -18.61 -3.70
CA GLU A 47 16.26 -19.13 -2.84
C GLU A 47 16.00 -18.17 -1.68
N LEU A 48 14.73 -18.05 -1.29
CA LEU A 48 14.30 -17.15 -0.22
C LEU A 48 13.86 -17.94 1.01
N CYS A 49 14.10 -17.38 2.19
CA CYS A 49 13.69 -17.93 3.49
C CYS A 49 12.21 -17.67 3.81
N TYR A 50 11.47 -17.09 2.86
CA TYR A 50 10.06 -16.74 2.96
C TYR A 50 9.36 -17.02 1.63
N ASN A 51 8.03 -16.97 1.62
CA ASN A 51 7.25 -17.08 0.39
C ASN A 51 6.92 -15.67 -0.14
N PHE A 52 6.65 -15.52 -1.43
CA PHE A 52 6.26 -14.24 -1.99
C PHE A 52 5.08 -14.37 -2.96
N ALA A 53 4.20 -13.40 -2.95
CA ALA A 53 3.09 -13.28 -3.89
C ALA A 53 3.18 -11.92 -4.60
N ILE A 54 3.15 -11.94 -5.93
CA ILE A 54 3.17 -10.71 -6.73
C ILE A 54 1.74 -10.36 -7.15
N HIS A 55 1.32 -9.13 -6.95
CA HIS A 55 0.03 -8.63 -7.37
C HIS A 55 0.25 -7.50 -8.39
N GLU A 56 -0.27 -7.68 -9.59
CA GLU A 56 -0.04 -6.74 -10.69
C GLU A 56 -1.22 -5.78 -10.82
N LEU A 57 -0.94 -4.49 -10.89
CA LEU A 57 -1.90 -3.44 -11.13
C LEU A 57 -2.08 -3.30 -12.64
N LEU A 58 -3.25 -3.70 -13.14
CA LEU A 58 -3.53 -3.69 -14.57
C LEU A 58 -3.75 -2.25 -15.05
N PRO A 59 -3.00 -1.76 -16.05
CA PRO A 59 -3.14 -0.39 -16.53
C PRO A 59 -4.51 -0.18 -17.17
N VAL A 60 -5.04 1.05 -17.08
CA VAL A 60 -6.22 1.41 -17.90
C VAL A 60 -5.80 1.67 -19.34
N PRO A 61 -6.66 1.40 -20.35
CA PRO A 61 -6.32 1.61 -21.75
C PRO A 61 -5.80 3.03 -22.06
N GLU A 62 -6.28 4.03 -21.33
CA GLU A 62 -5.88 5.44 -21.47
C GLU A 62 -4.45 5.70 -21.00
N GLN A 63 -3.88 4.85 -20.13
CA GLN A 63 -2.50 4.95 -19.66
C GLN A 63 -1.50 4.29 -20.62
N LEU A 64 -1.98 3.49 -21.56
CA LEU A 64 -1.13 2.78 -22.52
C LEU A 64 -0.92 3.64 -23.76
N ASP A 65 0.31 4.11 -23.96
CA ASP A 65 0.71 4.65 -25.27
C ASP A 65 0.80 3.51 -26.30
N ASP A 66 0.79 3.85 -27.59
CA ASP A 66 0.78 2.84 -28.65
C ASP A 66 1.99 1.89 -28.57
N ARG A 67 3.13 2.37 -28.06
CA ARG A 67 4.33 1.57 -27.80
C ARG A 67 4.15 0.58 -26.66
N SER A 68 3.45 0.97 -25.59
CA SER A 68 3.18 0.10 -24.44
C SER A 68 2.22 -1.04 -24.80
N LYS A 69 1.35 -0.85 -25.78
CA LYS A 69 0.45 -1.90 -26.29
C LYS A 69 1.20 -2.99 -27.07
N GLU A 70 2.36 -2.66 -27.65
CA GLU A 70 3.23 -3.63 -28.32
C GLU A 70 4.05 -4.46 -27.33
N TRP A 71 4.35 -3.91 -26.15
CA TRP A 71 5.02 -4.64 -25.08
C TRP A 71 4.00 -5.50 -24.35
N ASP A 72 3.88 -6.73 -24.84
CA ASP A 72 3.05 -7.81 -24.31
C ASP A 72 3.45 -8.23 -22.88
N THR A 73 3.19 -7.34 -21.92
CA THR A 73 3.53 -7.48 -20.50
C THR A 73 2.59 -8.41 -19.75
N HIS A 74 1.41 -8.71 -20.34
CA HIS A 74 0.38 -9.57 -19.75
C HIS A 74 0.65 -11.06 -19.93
N GLN A 75 1.60 -11.45 -20.79
CA GLN A 75 1.92 -12.86 -21.02
C GLN A 75 2.88 -13.42 -19.97
N THR A 76 2.44 -13.48 -18.71
CA THR A 76 2.83 -14.67 -17.93
C THR A 76 1.98 -15.81 -18.44
N THR A 77 2.48 -16.48 -19.48
CA THR A 77 1.81 -17.67 -20.01
C THR A 77 1.51 -18.64 -18.84
N PRO A 78 0.31 -19.23 -18.74
CA PRO A 78 -0.05 -20.17 -17.68
C PRO A 78 0.90 -21.38 -17.54
N THR A 79 1.77 -21.57 -18.53
CA THR A 79 2.78 -22.62 -18.65
C THR A 79 4.11 -22.34 -17.95
N GLU A 80 4.36 -21.11 -17.46
CA GLU A 80 5.61 -20.83 -16.77
C GLU A 80 5.64 -21.45 -15.36
N LYS A 81 6.62 -22.32 -15.13
CA LYS A 81 6.86 -22.92 -13.81
C LYS A 81 7.13 -21.83 -12.77
N MET A 82 6.30 -21.78 -11.73
CA MET A 82 6.46 -20.87 -10.59
C MET A 82 7.77 -21.14 -9.85
N HIS A 83 8.34 -20.09 -9.25
CA HIS A 83 9.50 -20.25 -8.38
C HIS A 83 9.13 -21.05 -7.11
N PRO A 84 10.02 -21.83 -6.50
CA PRO A 84 9.68 -22.65 -5.31
C PRO A 84 9.12 -21.85 -4.12
N ASN A 85 9.56 -20.60 -3.97
CA ASN A 85 9.06 -19.67 -2.95
C ASN A 85 7.87 -18.81 -3.43
N GLU A 86 7.38 -18.98 -4.66
CA GLU A 86 6.31 -18.15 -5.21
C GLU A 86 4.94 -18.75 -4.88
N GLU A 87 4.06 -17.90 -4.37
CA GLU A 87 2.64 -18.16 -4.18
C GLU A 87 1.83 -17.46 -5.26
N ALA A 88 0.60 -17.95 -5.50
CA ALA A 88 -0.31 -17.33 -6.45
C ALA A 88 -0.65 -15.91 -5.98
N GLY A 89 -0.43 -14.92 -6.83
CA GLY A 89 -0.87 -13.57 -6.59
C GLY A 89 -2.07 -13.19 -7.46
N SER A 90 -2.35 -11.90 -7.56
CA SER A 90 -3.60 -11.42 -8.18
C SER A 90 -3.36 -10.29 -9.14
N ASP A 91 -4.10 -10.28 -10.23
CA ASP A 91 -4.15 -9.15 -11.13
C ASP A 91 -5.30 -8.26 -10.69
N ILE A 92 -5.01 -6.99 -10.43
CA ILE A 92 -5.91 -6.03 -9.80
C ILE A 92 -6.34 -5.05 -10.88
N GLU A 93 -7.64 -5.06 -11.18
CA GLU A 93 -8.26 -4.09 -12.06
C GLU A 93 -8.56 -2.79 -11.29
N PRO A 94 -8.43 -1.63 -11.93
CA PRO A 94 -8.90 -0.37 -11.37
C PRO A 94 -10.43 -0.34 -11.38
N ASP A 95 -11.01 0.37 -10.42
CA ASP A 95 -12.45 0.61 -10.39
C ASP A 95 -12.90 1.65 -11.43
N TYR A 96 -14.21 1.95 -11.44
CA TYR A 96 -14.82 2.93 -12.35
C TYR A 96 -14.31 4.37 -12.13
N GLN A 97 -13.55 4.65 -11.07
CA GLN A 97 -12.88 5.92 -10.82
C GLN A 97 -11.39 5.89 -11.21
N HIS A 98 -10.96 4.82 -11.88
CA HIS A 98 -9.56 4.54 -12.24
C HIS A 98 -8.63 4.37 -11.03
N ILE A 99 -9.13 3.76 -9.94
CA ILE A 99 -8.36 3.50 -8.70
C ILE A 99 -8.17 1.99 -8.49
N TRP A 100 -6.92 1.55 -8.35
CA TRP A 100 -6.61 0.16 -7.96
C TRP A 100 -6.90 -0.07 -6.48
N ASN A 101 -7.95 -0.83 -6.20
CA ASN A 101 -8.31 -1.21 -4.84
C ASN A 101 -7.46 -2.41 -4.39
N ILE A 102 -6.21 -2.13 -4.03
CA ILE A 102 -5.22 -3.13 -3.61
C ILE A 102 -5.70 -3.93 -2.38
N PHE A 103 -6.45 -3.29 -1.51
CA PHE A 103 -7.15 -3.90 -0.41
C PHE A 103 -8.65 -3.65 -0.63
N LEU A 104 -9.36 -4.58 -1.30
CA LEU A 104 -10.82 -4.49 -1.46
C LEU A 104 -11.52 -4.74 -0.12
N LYS A 105 -11.48 -3.69 0.69
CA LYS A 105 -12.45 -3.15 1.61
C LYS A 105 -11.64 -2.13 2.39
N LEU A 106 -11.99 -0.86 2.17
CA LEU A 106 -11.91 0.26 3.13
C LEU A 106 -10.92 1.35 2.75
N PHE A 107 -11.48 2.40 2.16
CA PHE A 107 -11.12 3.82 2.26
C PHE A 107 -9.83 4.10 3.07
N PHE A 108 -8.83 4.62 2.35
CA PHE A 108 -7.45 4.98 2.71
C PHE A 108 -7.21 5.38 4.18
N VAL A 109 -8.15 6.06 4.82
CA VAL A 109 -8.00 6.56 6.20
C VAL A 109 -8.60 5.63 7.25
N GLY A 110 -9.64 4.88 6.88
CA GLY A 110 -10.22 3.84 7.73
C GLY A 110 -9.27 2.68 8.00
N MET A 111 -8.26 2.44 7.14
CA MET A 111 -7.25 1.40 7.39
C MET A 111 -6.36 1.74 8.57
N ALA A 112 -5.83 2.98 8.63
CA ALA A 112 -5.03 3.44 9.75
C ALA A 112 -5.84 3.38 11.07
N GLY A 113 -7.11 3.78 11.01
CA GLY A 113 -8.03 3.64 12.15
C GLY A 113 -8.24 2.19 12.60
N ARG A 114 -8.55 1.28 11.67
CA ARG A 114 -8.72 -0.15 12.00
C ARG A 114 -7.45 -0.79 12.54
N PHE A 115 -6.30 -0.48 11.94
CA PHE A 115 -5.03 -0.99 12.42
C PHE A 115 -4.75 -0.51 13.85
N ALA A 116 -4.95 0.79 14.12
CA ALA A 116 -4.83 1.36 15.47
C ALA A 116 -5.76 0.66 16.47
N ARG A 117 -6.99 0.33 16.05
CA ARG A 117 -7.94 -0.43 16.88
C ARG A 117 -7.43 -1.85 17.16
N GLN A 118 -6.93 -2.54 16.13
CA GLN A 118 -6.46 -3.92 16.21
C GLN A 118 -5.27 -4.07 17.17
N ILE A 119 -4.36 -3.09 17.20
CA ILE A 119 -3.21 -3.10 18.11
C ILE A 119 -3.52 -2.49 19.48
N ASN A 120 -4.78 -2.12 19.74
CA ASN A 120 -5.22 -1.41 20.94
C ASN A 120 -4.37 -0.15 21.22
N ALA A 121 -4.09 0.62 20.16
CA ALA A 121 -3.37 1.88 20.26
C ALA A 121 -4.14 2.86 21.13
N LYS A 122 -3.42 3.75 21.82
CA LYS A 122 -4.05 4.82 22.63
C LYS A 122 -4.31 6.09 21.83
N LYS A 123 -3.51 6.35 20.81
CA LYS A 123 -3.54 7.55 19.97
C LYS A 123 -3.09 7.17 18.55
N LEU A 124 -3.71 7.77 17.54
CA LEU A 124 -3.34 7.63 16.14
C LEU A 124 -3.02 9.02 15.56
N ILE A 125 -1.87 9.14 14.90
CA ILE A 125 -1.48 10.36 14.16
C ILE A 125 -1.43 10.01 12.68
N LEU A 126 -2.19 10.72 11.85
CA LEU A 126 -2.21 10.56 10.40
C LEU A 126 -1.22 11.53 9.76
N THR A 127 -0.33 11.03 8.90
CA THR A 127 0.71 11.84 8.23
C THR A 127 0.73 11.55 6.73
N HIS A 128 1.56 12.30 5.97
CA HIS A 128 1.79 12.08 4.54
C HIS A 128 0.51 12.25 3.69
N PHE A 129 -0.16 13.40 3.86
CA PHE A 129 -1.32 13.77 3.05
C PHE A 129 -0.89 14.19 1.63
N SER A 130 -1.70 13.84 0.63
CA SER A 130 -1.52 14.35 -0.73
C SER A 130 -1.78 15.85 -0.76
N GLN A 131 -1.03 16.59 -1.58
CA GLN A 131 -1.23 18.02 -1.85
C GLN A 131 -2.63 18.35 -2.41
N ARG A 132 -3.38 17.34 -2.85
CA ARG A 132 -4.77 17.47 -3.31
C ARG A 132 -5.76 17.70 -2.17
N TYR A 133 -5.40 17.39 -0.92
CA TYR A 133 -6.28 17.65 0.23
C TYR A 133 -5.90 18.99 0.87
N ARG A 134 -6.90 19.85 1.11
CA ARG A 134 -6.67 21.12 1.81
C ARG A 134 -6.31 20.86 3.28
N PRO A 135 -5.25 21.50 3.81
CA PRO A 135 -4.92 21.44 5.23
C PRO A 135 -6.09 21.85 6.11
N ALA A 136 -6.18 21.28 7.32
CA ALA A 136 -7.26 21.59 8.26
C ALA A 136 -7.28 23.08 8.65
N SER A 137 -6.12 23.73 8.65
CA SER A 137 -5.93 25.16 8.93
C SER A 137 -6.48 26.12 7.87
N GLN A 138 -6.84 25.65 6.66
CA GLN A 138 -7.31 26.50 5.55
C GLN A 138 -8.81 26.36 5.24
N LEU A 139 -9.58 25.71 6.11
CA LEU A 139 -11.03 25.55 5.92
C LEU A 139 -11.78 26.79 6.45
N ASN A 140 -12.03 27.76 5.57
CA ASN A 140 -13.06 28.77 5.82
C ASN A 140 -14.45 28.10 5.72
N LYS A 141 -15.34 28.40 6.68
CA LYS A 141 -16.69 27.82 6.78
C LYS A 141 -17.65 28.18 5.62
N GLU A 142 -17.20 28.95 4.64
CA GLU A 142 -18.04 29.54 3.59
C GLU A 142 -17.98 28.76 2.25
N ASP A 143 -17.08 27.78 2.11
CA ASP A 143 -16.86 27.04 0.84
C ASP A 143 -17.61 25.69 0.76
N ASP A 144 -18.44 25.32 1.74
CA ASP A 144 -19.05 23.98 1.84
C ASP A 144 -20.13 23.68 0.75
N ASP A 145 -20.50 24.70 -0.05
CA ASP A 145 -21.47 24.59 -1.15
C ASP A 145 -20.82 24.39 -2.54
N ASP A 146 -19.48 24.45 -2.66
CA ASP A 146 -18.79 24.18 -3.93
C ASP A 146 -18.46 22.68 -4.08
N VAL A 147 -19.31 21.95 -4.79
CA VAL A 147 -19.15 20.51 -5.12
C VAL A 147 -17.86 20.25 -5.92
N THR A 148 -17.26 21.28 -6.52
CA THR A 148 -15.98 21.20 -7.26
C THR A 148 -14.74 21.46 -6.40
N ALA A 149 -14.89 21.82 -5.12
CA ALA A 149 -13.76 22.09 -4.23
C ALA A 149 -13.07 20.79 -3.75
N PRO A 150 -11.72 20.76 -3.66
CA PRO A 150 -10.98 19.61 -3.16
C PRO A 150 -11.34 19.29 -1.71
N GLU A 151 -11.59 18.00 -1.41
CA GLU A 151 -11.95 17.55 -0.07
C GLU A 151 -10.88 17.92 0.97
N GLY A 152 -11.32 18.39 2.14
CA GLY A 152 -10.41 18.76 3.24
C GLY A 152 -9.88 17.54 4.01
N VAL A 153 -8.66 17.66 4.57
CA VAL A 153 -8.05 16.66 5.46
C VAL A 153 -8.96 16.31 6.66
N HIS A 154 -9.88 17.21 7.05
CA HIS A 154 -10.86 16.97 8.10
C HIS A 154 -11.75 15.74 7.85
N LYS A 155 -12.25 15.54 6.61
CA LYS A 155 -13.07 14.37 6.25
C LYS A 155 -12.28 13.07 6.44
N LEU A 156 -10.99 13.10 6.14
CA LEU A 156 -10.08 11.98 6.35
C LEU A 156 -10.00 11.63 7.84
N VAL A 157 -9.72 12.62 8.71
CA VAL A 157 -9.65 12.41 10.17
C VAL A 157 -10.95 11.78 10.71
N LEU A 158 -12.11 12.26 10.27
CA LEU A 158 -13.41 11.69 10.68
C LEU A 158 -13.54 10.20 10.31
N GLN A 159 -13.13 9.81 9.10
CA GLN A 159 -13.14 8.41 8.68
C GLN A 159 -12.22 7.53 9.53
N ALA A 160 -11.02 8.03 9.89
CA ALA A 160 -10.12 7.30 10.79
C ALA A 160 -10.70 7.16 12.20
N LYS A 161 -11.32 8.22 12.74
CA LYS A 161 -11.98 8.17 14.06
C LYS A 161 -13.06 7.11 14.09
N ALA A 162 -13.94 7.11 13.08
CA ALA A 162 -15.00 6.11 12.95
C ALA A 162 -14.44 4.68 12.88
N ALA A 163 -13.36 4.47 12.13
CA ALA A 163 -12.72 3.16 11.99
C ALA A 163 -11.91 2.72 13.23
N PHE A 164 -11.28 3.66 13.92
CA PHE A 164 -10.53 3.42 15.16
C PHE A 164 -11.48 3.12 16.33
N GLY A 165 -12.66 3.75 16.34
CA GLY A 165 -13.57 3.72 17.50
C GLY A 165 -13.05 4.56 18.67
N SER A 166 -12.23 5.58 18.39
CA SER A 166 -11.67 6.50 19.38
C SER A 166 -11.54 7.90 18.77
N GLU A 167 -11.82 8.91 19.59
CA GLU A 167 -11.66 10.32 19.22
C GLU A 167 -10.19 10.76 19.17
N ASN A 168 -9.26 9.92 19.67
CA ASN A 168 -7.84 10.23 19.75
C ASN A 168 -7.11 9.98 18.42
N VAL A 169 -7.59 10.64 17.37
CA VAL A 169 -7.01 10.69 16.02
C VAL A 169 -6.75 12.14 15.65
N GLU A 170 -5.52 12.44 15.24
CA GLU A 170 -5.11 13.78 14.80
C GLU A 170 -4.39 13.69 13.46
N ALA A 171 -4.64 14.66 12.57
CA ALA A 171 -3.81 14.87 11.40
C ALA A 171 -2.54 15.63 11.81
N ALA A 172 -1.38 15.14 11.41
CA ALA A 172 -0.14 15.86 11.60
C ALA A 172 -0.09 17.08 10.68
N GLU A 173 0.14 18.23 11.29
CA GLU A 173 0.53 19.46 10.61
C GLU A 173 2.05 19.66 10.73
N ASP A 174 2.60 20.50 9.86
CA ASP A 174 4.00 20.87 9.94
C ASP A 174 4.31 21.42 11.34
N PHE A 175 5.38 20.91 11.94
CA PHE A 175 5.82 21.25 13.30
C PHE A 175 4.89 20.80 14.44
N LEU A 176 3.94 19.89 14.20
CA LEU A 176 3.14 19.30 15.29
C LEU A 176 4.04 18.60 16.33
N VAL A 177 3.87 18.97 17.61
CA VAL A 177 4.53 18.33 18.74
C VAL A 177 3.51 17.54 19.55
N VAL A 178 3.75 16.23 19.71
CA VAL A 178 2.88 15.33 20.48
C VAL A 178 3.60 14.89 21.75
N SER A 179 3.02 15.20 22.91
CA SER A 179 3.52 14.72 24.20
C SER A 179 3.04 13.29 24.48
N VAL A 180 3.98 12.36 24.65
CA VAL A 180 3.67 10.97 25.05
C VAL A 180 4.01 10.80 26.54
N PRO A 181 3.01 10.65 27.42
CA PRO A 181 3.28 10.50 28.85
C PRO A 181 3.97 9.18 29.15
N LEU A 182 5.01 9.22 30.00
CA LEU A 182 5.66 8.03 30.54
C LEU A 182 4.66 7.25 31.39
N ARG A 183 4.53 5.95 31.13
CA ARG A 183 3.69 5.05 31.93
C ARG A 183 4.37 4.88 33.30
N LYS A 184 3.77 5.40 34.37
CA LYS A 184 4.23 5.05 35.73
C LYS A 184 3.97 3.56 35.92
N SER A 185 5.02 2.78 36.14
CA SER A 185 4.91 1.40 36.63
C SER A 185 4.18 1.46 37.97
N LEU A 186 3.05 0.75 38.07
CA LEU A 186 2.53 0.32 39.37
C LEU A 186 3.31 -0.92 39.82
#